data_AF-A0A1L8EXQ8-F1
#
_entry.id   AF-A0A1L8EXQ8-F1
#
_cell.length_a   1.000
_cell.length_b   1.000
_cell.length_c   1.000
_cell.angle_alpha   90.00
_cell.angle_beta   90.00
_cell.angle_gamma   90.00
#
_symmetry.space_group_name_H-M   'P 1'
#
loop_
_entity.id
_entity.type
_entity.pdbx_description
1 polymer ?
#
loop_
_entity_poly.entity_id
_entity_poly.type
_entity_poly.pdbx_seq_one_letter_code
_entity_poly.pdbx_strand_id
1 'polypeptide(L)'
;MDSSLPEQVRVELPGTLEQFQVTLGADVESKVVECVREAARCLYRGAAEQCGALGDLIIDYSWEKLNARNWREVGREWRAVYSYGCLFRAVGLCSDTAPGRTEEALKVCDMGLLMGAEIMDNVLGRIIRALQRINHLREETKLASDRGVLEPGLERSESEEHGNNISFTSVQGQKRIRDGPEDDFDAKGCSIPEKMPCPLVPVLDSETTIPKLHCPSLEHFKEHYLVPQKPVVLEGVIDHWPCLKKWSVEYIKRVAGCRTVPVELGSRYTDTEWSQRLMTINEFINKYILDKQHGIGYLAQHQLFEQIPELKEDISIPDYCCLGEASEEDITINAWFGPAGTVSPLHQDPQQNFLAQIVGRKYIRVYSVAETESLYPFEGSILHNTSQVDVESPDSNKFPKFPQAVYQEFILSPGQVLFIPVKWWHYIRALDLSFSVSFWWS
;
A
#
# COMPACT_ATOMS: atom_id res chain seq x y z
N MET A 1 -8.40 -31.16 2.83
CA MET A 1 -9.68 -30.76 3.44
C MET A 1 -9.53 -29.30 3.75
N ASP A 2 -10.29 -28.43 3.07
CA ASP A 2 -10.29 -27.01 3.36
C ASP A 2 -10.90 -26.83 4.76
N SER A 3 -10.12 -26.31 5.71
CA SER A 3 -10.64 -25.98 7.04
C SER A 3 -11.61 -24.81 6.92
N SER A 4 -12.69 -24.86 7.71
CA SER A 4 -13.71 -23.80 7.71
C SER A 4 -13.12 -22.46 8.17
N LEU A 5 -13.71 -21.35 7.73
CA LEU A 5 -13.29 -20.00 8.10
C LEU A 5 -13.12 -19.82 9.63
N PRO A 6 -14.06 -20.28 10.48
CA PRO A 6 -13.88 -20.25 11.94
C PRO A 6 -12.67 -21.05 12.43
N GLU A 7 -12.36 -22.20 11.84
CA GLU A 7 -11.22 -23.04 12.24
C GLU A 7 -9.89 -22.36 11.91
N GLN A 8 -9.78 -21.71 10.75
CA GLN A 8 -8.55 -20.99 10.38
C GLN A 8 -8.29 -19.80 11.32
N VAL A 9 -9.33 -19.04 11.67
CA VAL A 9 -9.22 -17.96 12.67
C VAL A 9 -8.87 -18.54 14.04
N ARG A 10 -9.42 -19.70 14.41
CA ARG A 10 -9.17 -20.34 15.71
C ARG A 10 -7.72 -20.76 15.90
N VAL A 11 -7.04 -21.20 14.83
CA VAL A 11 -5.62 -21.61 14.85
C VAL A 11 -4.69 -20.45 15.22
N GLU A 12 -5.07 -19.21 14.89
CA GLU A 12 -4.26 -18.03 15.19
C GLU A 12 -4.37 -17.56 16.65
N LEU A 13 -5.37 -18.06 17.38
CA LEU A 13 -5.65 -17.70 18.76
C LEU A 13 -4.96 -18.65 19.75
N PRO A 14 -4.67 -18.22 21.00
CA PRO A 14 -4.17 -19.11 22.04
C PRO A 14 -5.05 -20.36 22.19
N GLY A 15 -4.46 -21.51 22.51
CA GLY A 15 -5.16 -22.80 22.56
C GLY A 15 -6.27 -22.83 23.61
N THR A 16 -6.05 -22.20 24.77
CA THR A 16 -7.01 -22.15 25.87
C THR A 16 -7.25 -20.73 26.39
N LEU A 17 -8.32 -20.55 27.18
CA LEU A 17 -8.64 -19.26 27.80
C LEU A 17 -7.54 -18.82 28.79
N GLU A 18 -6.90 -19.76 29.49
CA GLU A 18 -5.81 -19.47 30.43
C GLU A 18 -4.56 -18.92 29.73
N GLN A 19 -4.36 -19.28 28.46
CA GLN A 19 -3.30 -18.75 27.62
C GLN A 19 -3.68 -17.38 27.01
N PHE A 20 -4.96 -17.01 27.03
CA PHE A 20 -5.44 -15.70 26.56
C PHE A 20 -5.20 -14.64 27.65
N GLN A 21 -3.97 -14.12 27.69
CA GLN A 21 -3.60 -13.10 28.67
C GLN A 21 -4.10 -11.71 28.23
N VAL A 22 -5.00 -11.14 29.04
CA VAL A 22 -5.43 -9.74 28.90
C VAL A 22 -4.52 -8.87 29.76
N THR A 23 -3.58 -8.19 29.11
CA THR A 23 -2.61 -7.31 29.76
C THR A 23 -3.04 -5.85 29.61
N LEU A 24 -3.91 -5.40 30.51
CA LEU A 24 -4.35 -4.01 30.62
C LEU A 24 -4.04 -3.52 32.04
N GLY A 25 -3.47 -2.33 32.15
CA GLY A 25 -3.08 -1.74 33.43
C GLY A 25 -4.21 -0.94 34.09
N ALA A 26 -3.82 -0.10 35.04
CA ALA A 26 -4.76 0.61 35.91
C ALA A 26 -5.45 1.81 35.22
N ASP A 27 -5.00 2.21 34.03
CA ASP A 27 -5.54 3.37 33.30
C ASP A 27 -6.84 3.05 32.55
N VAL A 28 -7.19 1.76 32.45
CA VAL A 28 -8.44 1.27 31.85
C VAL A 28 -9.45 0.94 32.96
N GLU A 29 -10.70 1.40 32.84
CA GLU A 29 -11.69 1.14 33.89
C GLU A 29 -11.94 -0.36 34.07
N SER A 30 -12.07 -0.80 35.33
CA SER A 30 -12.20 -2.23 35.68
C SER A 30 -13.35 -2.94 34.98
N LYS A 31 -14.46 -2.24 34.73
CA LYS A 31 -15.62 -2.75 33.99
C LYS A 31 -15.31 -3.03 32.52
N VAL A 32 -14.44 -2.24 31.90
CA VAL A 32 -14.00 -2.45 30.52
C VAL A 32 -13.08 -3.66 30.45
N VAL A 33 -12.16 -3.80 31.40
CA VAL A 33 -11.31 -5.00 31.52
C VAL A 33 -12.15 -6.27 31.72
N GLU A 34 -13.21 -6.20 32.54
CA GLU A 34 -14.15 -7.30 32.72
C GLU A 34 -14.92 -7.63 31.43
N CYS A 35 -15.35 -6.61 30.68
CA CYS A 35 -15.98 -6.79 29.37
C CYS A 35 -15.06 -7.50 28.36
N VAL A 36 -13.79 -7.09 28.28
CA VAL A 36 -12.76 -7.75 27.45
C VAL A 36 -12.58 -9.22 27.86
N ARG A 37 -12.55 -9.50 29.16
CA ARG A 37 -12.44 -10.87 29.67
C ARG A 37 -13.70 -11.71 29.39
N GLU A 38 -14.90 -11.13 29.46
CA GLU A 38 -16.13 -11.84 29.11
C GLU A 38 -16.19 -12.14 27.62
N ALA A 39 -15.80 -11.20 26.76
CA ALA A 39 -15.71 -11.44 25.33
C ALA A 39 -14.73 -12.59 24.99
N ALA A 40 -13.59 -12.66 25.70
CA ALA A 40 -12.70 -13.80 25.62
C ALA A 40 -13.37 -15.11 26.11
N ARG A 41 -14.14 -15.11 27.20
CA ARG A 41 -14.89 -16.31 27.61
C ARG A 41 -15.90 -16.76 26.56
N CYS A 42 -16.62 -15.83 25.93
CA CYS A 42 -17.54 -16.14 24.83
C CYS A 42 -16.82 -16.79 23.65
N LEU A 43 -15.65 -16.26 23.26
CA LEU A 43 -14.78 -16.81 22.24
C LEU A 43 -14.46 -18.30 22.49
N TYR A 44 -13.97 -18.63 23.70
CA TYR A 44 -13.56 -20.00 24.03
C TYR A 44 -14.71 -20.95 24.35
N ARG A 45 -15.92 -20.43 24.60
CA ARG A 45 -17.16 -21.22 24.74
C ARG A 45 -17.87 -21.49 23.41
N GLY A 46 -17.36 -20.95 22.30
CA GLY A 46 -18.00 -21.05 20.99
C GLY A 46 -19.23 -20.14 20.80
N ALA A 47 -19.41 -19.14 21.67
CA ALA A 47 -20.49 -18.16 21.58
C ALA A 47 -20.07 -16.97 20.69
N ALA A 48 -19.82 -17.23 19.41
CA ALA A 48 -19.23 -16.26 18.49
C ALA A 48 -20.07 -14.99 18.27
N GLU A 49 -21.41 -15.12 18.21
CA GLU A 49 -22.32 -13.96 18.08
C GLU A 49 -22.21 -13.04 19.31
N GLN A 50 -22.22 -13.60 20.51
CA GLN A 50 -22.07 -12.84 21.76
C GLN A 50 -20.67 -12.23 21.87
N CYS A 51 -19.64 -12.95 21.43
CA CYS A 51 -18.27 -12.45 21.35
C CYS A 51 -18.21 -11.22 20.43
N GLY A 52 -18.82 -11.31 19.24
CA GLY A 52 -18.90 -10.20 18.29
C GLY A 52 -19.62 -8.98 18.86
N ALA A 53 -20.78 -9.18 19.49
CA ALA A 53 -21.57 -8.10 20.08
C ALA A 53 -20.82 -7.39 21.24
N LEU A 54 -20.09 -8.14 22.07
CA LEU A 54 -19.22 -7.53 23.08
C LEU A 54 -18.03 -6.80 22.43
N GLY A 55 -17.51 -7.34 21.32
CA GLY A 55 -16.50 -6.66 20.49
C GLY A 55 -16.97 -5.29 20.01
N ASP A 56 -18.18 -5.18 19.46
CA ASP A 56 -18.79 -3.91 19.05
C ASP A 56 -18.87 -2.92 20.21
N LEU A 57 -19.35 -3.36 21.38
CA LEU A 57 -19.44 -2.51 22.57
C LEU A 57 -18.06 -2.01 23.03
N ILE A 58 -17.04 -2.86 22.98
CA ILE A 58 -15.66 -2.51 23.34
C ILE A 58 -15.09 -1.50 22.33
N ILE A 59 -15.34 -1.68 21.04
CA ILE A 59 -14.92 -0.75 19.97
C ILE A 59 -15.56 0.62 20.21
N ASP A 60 -16.88 0.67 20.38
CA ASP A 60 -17.61 1.94 20.54
C ASP A 60 -17.11 2.72 21.76
N TYR A 61 -16.94 2.04 22.89
CA TYR A 61 -16.47 2.68 24.12
C TYR A 61 -15.02 3.16 24.02
N SER A 62 -14.12 2.32 23.48
CA SER A 62 -12.72 2.70 23.34
C SER A 62 -12.52 3.78 22.27
N TRP A 63 -13.34 3.80 21.21
CA TRP A 63 -13.31 4.84 20.18
C TRP A 63 -13.50 6.25 20.77
N GLU A 64 -14.41 6.43 21.72
CA GLU A 64 -14.59 7.71 22.42
C GLU A 64 -13.31 8.14 23.14
N LYS A 65 -12.60 7.19 23.77
CA LYS A 65 -11.34 7.45 24.49
C LYS A 65 -10.19 7.78 23.54
N LEU A 66 -10.13 7.11 22.40
CA LEU A 66 -9.13 7.34 21.34
C LEU A 66 -9.27 8.73 20.71
N ASN A 67 -10.49 9.26 20.63
CA ASN A 67 -10.76 10.55 19.98
C ASN A 67 -10.95 11.72 20.97
N ALA A 68 -10.82 11.48 22.28
CA ALA A 68 -11.02 12.54 23.29
C ALA A 68 -9.84 13.53 23.39
N ARG A 69 -8.65 13.17 22.90
CA ARG A 69 -7.41 13.96 23.02
C ARG A 69 -6.54 13.81 21.76
N ASN A 70 -5.44 14.55 21.71
CA ASN A 70 -4.45 14.36 20.66
C ASN A 70 -3.94 12.91 20.66
N TRP A 71 -3.78 12.29 19.48
CA TRP A 71 -3.37 10.89 19.33
C TRP A 71 -2.12 10.53 20.14
N ARG A 72 -1.15 11.45 20.25
CA ARG A 72 0.08 11.26 21.03
C ARG A 72 -0.17 11.07 22.52
N GLU A 73 -1.28 11.58 23.03
CA GLU A 73 -1.68 11.50 24.44
C GLU A 73 -2.56 10.27 24.72
N VAL A 74 -3.02 9.56 23.68
CA VAL A 74 -3.84 8.36 23.85
C VAL A 74 -2.95 7.24 24.41
N GLY A 75 -3.25 6.80 25.63
CA GLY A 75 -2.52 5.74 26.31
C GLY A 75 -2.52 4.43 25.52
N ARG A 76 -1.38 3.71 25.54
CA ARG A 76 -1.20 2.44 24.83
C ARG A 76 -2.25 1.39 25.21
N GLU A 77 -2.69 1.40 26.47
CA GLU A 77 -3.68 0.45 26.98
C GLU A 77 -5.06 0.65 26.33
N TRP A 78 -5.49 1.90 26.11
CA TRP A 78 -6.73 2.20 25.40
C TRP A 78 -6.69 1.75 23.93
N ARG A 79 -5.52 1.88 23.29
CA ARG A 79 -5.31 1.35 21.94
C ARG A 79 -5.35 -0.18 21.93
N ALA A 80 -4.84 -0.85 22.97
CA ALA A 80 -4.96 -2.29 23.11
C ALA A 80 -6.41 -2.74 23.33
N VAL A 81 -7.20 -1.99 24.11
CA VAL A 81 -8.65 -2.24 24.27
C VAL A 81 -9.35 -2.19 22.92
N TYR A 82 -9.06 -1.18 22.10
CA TYR A 82 -9.60 -1.09 20.74
C TYR A 82 -9.23 -2.31 19.89
N SER A 83 -7.96 -2.76 19.94
CA SER A 83 -7.52 -3.97 19.24
C SER A 83 -8.25 -5.24 19.71
N TYR A 84 -8.50 -5.39 21.01
CA TYR A 84 -9.30 -6.52 21.52
C TYR A 84 -10.74 -6.46 21.01
N GLY A 85 -11.36 -5.28 21.00
CA GLY A 85 -12.69 -5.09 20.42
C GLY A 85 -12.74 -5.51 18.96
N CYS A 86 -11.78 -5.05 18.15
CA CYS A 86 -11.62 -5.46 16.75
C CYS A 86 -11.44 -6.97 16.60
N LEU A 87 -10.64 -7.60 17.45
CA LEU A 87 -10.44 -9.06 17.44
C LEU A 87 -11.76 -9.81 17.65
N PHE A 88 -12.51 -9.47 18.69
CA PHE A 88 -13.75 -10.17 19.04
C PHE A 88 -14.83 -9.95 17.99
N ARG A 89 -14.96 -8.72 17.48
CA ARG A 89 -15.87 -8.41 16.37
C ARG A 89 -15.51 -9.22 15.12
N ALA A 90 -14.22 -9.27 14.75
CA ALA A 90 -13.77 -10.05 13.60
C ALA A 90 -14.09 -11.54 13.74
N VAL A 91 -13.90 -12.13 14.93
CA VAL A 91 -14.29 -13.53 15.17
C VAL A 91 -15.80 -13.73 15.03
N GLY A 92 -16.61 -12.83 15.58
CA GLY A 92 -18.07 -12.88 15.42
C GLY A 92 -18.48 -12.88 13.95
N LEU A 93 -17.90 -11.96 13.15
CA LEU A 93 -18.13 -11.89 11.71
C LEU A 93 -17.69 -13.15 10.97
N CYS A 94 -16.58 -13.79 11.37
CA CYS A 94 -16.10 -15.02 10.75
C CYS A 94 -16.98 -16.24 11.01
N SER A 95 -17.84 -16.20 12.03
CA SER A 95 -18.84 -17.24 12.30
C SER A 95 -20.11 -17.11 11.45
N ASP A 96 -20.34 -15.94 10.86
CA ASP A 96 -21.46 -15.68 9.96
C ASP A 96 -21.06 -16.02 8.51
N THR A 97 -21.93 -16.76 7.82
CA THR A 97 -21.72 -17.20 6.43
C THR A 97 -22.34 -16.25 5.41
N ALA A 98 -22.95 -15.15 5.86
CA ALA A 98 -23.51 -14.15 4.97
C ALA A 98 -22.46 -13.55 4.02
N PRO A 99 -22.83 -13.19 2.78
CA PRO A 99 -21.93 -12.50 1.86
C PRO A 99 -21.40 -11.19 2.44
N GLY A 100 -20.13 -10.87 2.21
CA GLY A 100 -19.50 -9.62 2.68
C GLY A 100 -18.90 -9.68 4.08
N ARG A 101 -19.13 -10.75 4.85
CA ARG A 101 -18.65 -10.86 6.24
C ARG A 101 -17.14 -10.99 6.35
N THR A 102 -16.51 -11.66 5.39
CA THR A 102 -15.04 -11.78 5.34
C THR A 102 -14.40 -10.42 5.09
N GLU A 103 -14.96 -9.62 4.19
CA GLU A 103 -14.52 -8.26 3.87
C GLU A 103 -14.76 -7.31 5.06
N GLU A 104 -15.89 -7.46 5.76
CA GLU A 104 -16.15 -6.71 6.99
C GLU A 104 -15.14 -7.08 8.09
N ALA A 105 -14.85 -8.38 8.27
CA ALA A 105 -13.86 -8.83 9.24
C ALA A 105 -12.45 -8.30 8.91
N LEU A 106 -12.05 -8.34 7.64
CA LEU A 106 -10.78 -7.76 7.17
C LEU A 106 -10.70 -6.27 7.50
N LYS A 107 -11.76 -5.51 7.20
CA LYS A 107 -11.85 -4.09 7.54
C LYS A 107 -11.70 -3.85 9.04
N VAL A 108 -12.39 -4.63 9.87
CA VAL A 108 -12.31 -4.50 11.33
C VAL A 108 -10.90 -4.80 11.84
N CYS A 109 -10.24 -5.83 11.31
CA CYS A 109 -8.85 -6.13 11.66
C CYS A 109 -7.90 -5.02 11.20
N ASP A 110 -8.04 -4.49 9.97
CA ASP A 110 -7.22 -3.38 9.48
C ASP A 110 -7.43 -2.13 10.34
N MET A 111 -8.65 -1.82 10.75
CA MET A 111 -8.93 -0.73 11.71
C MET A 111 -8.20 -0.94 13.03
N GLY A 112 -8.18 -2.17 13.56
CA GLY A 112 -7.44 -2.51 14.77
C GLY A 112 -5.93 -2.37 14.61
N LEU A 113 -5.37 -2.63 13.41
CA LEU A 113 -3.95 -2.40 13.13
C LEU A 113 -3.62 -0.91 12.97
N LEU A 114 -4.53 -0.12 12.36
CA LEU A 114 -4.34 1.31 12.10
C LEU A 114 -4.51 2.18 13.35
N MET A 115 -5.48 1.84 14.20
CA MET A 115 -5.88 2.65 15.36
C MET A 115 -5.53 1.98 16.69
N GLY A 116 -5.31 0.67 16.70
CA GLY A 116 -5.04 -0.07 17.92
C GLY A 116 -3.56 -0.13 18.29
N ALA A 117 -3.28 -0.88 19.35
CA ALA A 117 -1.93 -1.34 19.68
C ALA A 117 -1.79 -2.82 19.35
N GLU A 118 -0.57 -3.27 19.09
CA GLU A 118 -0.33 -4.69 18.89
C GLU A 118 -0.69 -5.51 20.13
N ILE A 119 -1.42 -6.61 19.92
CA ILE A 119 -1.80 -7.58 20.94
C ILE A 119 -1.47 -9.01 20.46
N MET A 120 -1.03 -9.86 21.39
CA MET A 120 -0.81 -11.30 21.18
C MET A 120 0.00 -11.62 19.91
N ASP A 121 1.18 -10.99 19.80
CA ASP A 121 2.12 -11.16 18.68
C ASP A 121 1.41 -10.99 17.33
N ASN A 122 0.90 -9.76 17.14
CA ASN A 122 0.16 -9.31 15.95
C ASN A 122 -0.96 -10.27 15.51
N VAL A 123 -1.83 -10.69 16.44
CA VAL A 123 -2.94 -11.62 16.15
C VAL A 123 -3.87 -11.14 15.04
N LEU A 124 -4.15 -9.82 14.95
CA LEU A 124 -5.00 -9.25 13.91
C LEU A 124 -4.36 -9.41 12.52
N GLY A 125 -3.05 -9.15 12.40
CA GLY A 125 -2.31 -9.38 11.17
C GLY A 125 -2.24 -10.87 10.77
N ARG A 126 -2.23 -11.78 11.75
CA ARG A 126 -2.31 -13.23 11.49
C ARG A 126 -3.69 -13.67 11.02
N ILE A 127 -4.76 -13.15 11.63
CA ILE A 127 -6.14 -13.40 11.20
C ILE A 127 -6.37 -12.86 9.78
N ILE A 128 -5.89 -11.67 9.46
CA ILE A 128 -5.97 -11.12 8.10
C ILE A 128 -5.35 -12.08 7.07
N ARG A 129 -4.16 -12.64 7.35
CA ARG A 129 -3.51 -13.61 6.45
C ARG A 129 -4.37 -14.86 6.25
N ALA A 130 -5.02 -15.35 7.32
CA ALA A 130 -5.97 -16.46 7.20
C ALA A 130 -7.18 -16.10 6.32
N LEU A 131 -7.75 -14.90 6.52
CA LEU A 131 -8.89 -14.40 5.74
C LEU A 131 -8.55 -14.21 4.26
N GLN A 132 -7.37 -13.68 3.94
CA GLN A 132 -6.92 -13.47 2.56
C GLN A 132 -6.70 -14.80 1.82
N ARG A 133 -6.12 -15.82 2.47
CA ARG A 133 -5.98 -17.17 1.88
C ARG A 133 -7.33 -17.73 1.43
N ILE A 134 -8.38 -17.58 2.25
CA ILE A 134 -9.73 -18.04 1.92
C ILE A 134 -10.31 -17.26 0.74
N ASN A 135 -10.13 -15.94 0.71
CA ASN A 135 -10.61 -15.13 -0.41
C ASN A 135 -9.90 -15.50 -1.72
N HIS A 136 -8.59 -15.74 -1.69
CA HIS A 136 -7.86 -16.22 -2.87
C HIS A 136 -8.36 -17.59 -3.35
N LEU A 137 -8.57 -18.56 -2.44
CA LEU A 137 -9.13 -19.87 -2.80
C LEU A 137 -10.55 -19.75 -3.41
N ARG A 138 -11.39 -18.85 -2.89
CA ARG A 138 -12.73 -18.58 -3.43
C ARG A 138 -12.66 -17.97 -4.83
N GLU A 139 -11.76 -17.01 -5.05
CA GLU A 139 -11.56 -16.40 -6.37
C GLU A 139 -11.03 -17.41 -7.39
N GLU A 140 -10.04 -18.24 -7.02
CA GLU A 140 -9.50 -19.29 -7.90
C GLU A 140 -10.56 -20.33 -8.26
N THR A 141 -11.40 -20.74 -7.29
CA THR A 141 -12.51 -21.67 -7.54
C THR A 141 -13.54 -21.07 -8.49
N LYS A 142 -13.83 -19.77 -8.36
CA LYS A 142 -14.76 -19.04 -9.24
C LYS A 142 -14.21 -18.86 -10.66
N LEU A 143 -12.92 -18.56 -10.79
CA LEU A 143 -12.21 -18.51 -12.07
C LEU A 143 -12.13 -19.89 -12.74
N ALA A 144 -11.99 -20.97 -11.96
CA ALA A 144 -12.00 -22.34 -12.46
C ALA A 144 -13.40 -22.78 -12.90
N SER A 145 -14.46 -22.41 -12.18
CA SER A 145 -15.84 -22.69 -12.59
C SER A 145 -16.23 -21.93 -13.86
N ASP A 146 -15.78 -20.68 -14.01
CA ASP A 146 -16.06 -19.85 -15.19
C ASP A 146 -15.28 -20.33 -16.43
N ARG A 147 -14.22 -21.13 -16.24
CA ARG A 147 -13.38 -21.68 -17.33
C ARG A 147 -13.81 -23.07 -17.83
N GLY A 148 -14.83 -23.70 -17.25
CA GLY A 148 -15.54 -24.85 -17.81
C GLY A 148 -14.68 -26.02 -18.33
N VAL A 149 -14.49 -27.04 -17.49
CA VAL A 149 -14.08 -28.38 -17.92
C VAL A 149 -15.15 -28.96 -18.85
N LEU A 150 -14.76 -29.31 -20.08
CA LEU A 150 -15.47 -30.28 -20.92
C LEU A 150 -15.45 -31.62 -20.18
N GLU A 151 -16.60 -32.10 -19.70
CA GLU A 151 -16.70 -33.46 -19.18
C GLU A 151 -16.42 -34.49 -20.29
N PRO A 152 -15.74 -35.62 -19.98
CA PRO A 152 -15.65 -36.75 -20.90
C PRO A 152 -17.02 -37.44 -20.96
N GLY A 153 -17.66 -37.37 -22.13
CA GLY A 153 -18.96 -37.96 -22.38
C GLY A 153 -19.00 -39.46 -22.11
N LEU A 154 -20.02 -39.85 -21.34
CA LEU A 154 -20.50 -41.22 -21.17
C LEU A 154 -20.62 -41.96 -22.51
N GLU A 155 -20.08 -43.17 -22.56
CA GLU A 155 -20.39 -44.17 -23.57
C GLU A 155 -21.90 -44.45 -23.57
N ARG A 156 -22.55 -44.22 -24.71
CA ARG A 156 -23.81 -44.89 -25.07
C ARG A 156 -23.61 -45.63 -26.37
N SER A 157 -23.72 -46.95 -26.23
CA SER A 157 -23.93 -47.93 -27.29
C SER A 157 -25.11 -47.54 -28.16
N GLU A 158 -24.92 -47.50 -29.47
CA GLU A 158 -25.95 -47.93 -30.40
C GLU A 158 -25.30 -48.44 -31.70
N SER A 159 -25.76 -49.62 -32.05
CA SER A 159 -25.46 -50.43 -33.22
C SER A 159 -25.82 -49.72 -34.51
N GLU A 160 -24.94 -49.78 -35.51
CA GLU A 160 -25.39 -49.92 -36.89
C GLU A 160 -24.34 -50.62 -37.76
N GLU A 161 -24.87 -51.53 -38.55
CA GLU A 161 -24.21 -52.54 -39.36
C GLU A 161 -24.13 -52.03 -40.81
N HIS A 162 -23.17 -52.55 -41.57
CA HIS A 162 -23.00 -52.48 -43.04
C HIS A 162 -22.01 -51.45 -43.62
N GLY A 163 -20.97 -52.02 -44.26
CA GLY A 163 -20.77 -51.73 -45.68
C GLY A 163 -19.43 -51.12 -46.12
N ASN A 164 -18.41 -51.97 -46.20
CA ASN A 164 -17.41 -52.04 -47.28
C ASN A 164 -16.51 -50.83 -47.67
N ASN A 165 -15.21 -51.16 -47.61
CA ASN A 165 -14.20 -51.02 -48.68
C ASN A 165 -13.21 -49.83 -48.72
N ILE A 166 -11.95 -50.19 -48.45
CA ILE A 166 -10.76 -50.09 -49.32
C ILE A 166 -9.97 -48.75 -49.39
N SER A 167 -8.77 -48.85 -48.79
CA SER A 167 -7.41 -48.43 -49.22
C SER A 167 -7.00 -46.97 -49.47
N PHE A 168 -5.92 -46.59 -48.76
CA PHE A 168 -4.67 -45.94 -49.20
C PHE A 168 -4.69 -45.08 -50.48
N THR A 169 -4.25 -43.82 -50.36
CA THR A 169 -2.94 -43.35 -50.88
C THR A 169 -2.69 -41.87 -50.57
N SER A 170 -1.42 -41.55 -50.36
CA SER A 170 -0.80 -40.24 -50.30
C SER A 170 -0.89 -39.48 -51.61
N VAL A 171 -1.19 -38.17 -51.60
CA VAL A 171 -0.71 -37.23 -52.63
C VAL A 171 -0.56 -35.83 -52.02
N GLN A 172 0.66 -35.29 -52.07
CA GLN A 172 0.94 -33.85 -51.93
C GLN A 172 0.37 -33.10 -53.15
N GLY A 173 -0.34 -32.01 -52.91
CA GLY A 173 -0.86 -31.15 -53.96
C GLY A 173 -0.92 -29.68 -53.54
N GLN A 174 0.11 -28.92 -53.89
CA GLN A 174 0.02 -27.47 -54.02
C GLN A 174 -0.97 -27.11 -55.14
N LYS A 175 -1.94 -26.24 -54.86
CA LYS A 175 -2.21 -25.04 -55.69
C LYS A 175 -3.30 -24.14 -55.07
N ARG A 176 -2.92 -22.86 -55.00
CA ARG A 176 -3.74 -21.63 -55.03
C ARG A 176 -5.19 -21.81 -55.43
N ILE A 177 -6.10 -21.07 -54.79
CA ILE A 177 -7.12 -20.24 -55.44
C ILE A 177 -7.85 -19.33 -54.43
N ARG A 178 -7.82 -18.03 -54.78
CA ARG A 178 -8.83 -16.97 -54.65
C ARG A 178 -9.24 -16.40 -53.29
N ASP A 179 -9.01 -15.10 -53.24
CA ASP A 179 -9.66 -14.05 -52.47
C ASP A 179 -11.18 -14.21 -52.37
N GLY A 180 -11.66 -13.99 -51.14
CA GLY A 180 -13.05 -13.84 -50.70
C GLY A 180 -13.02 -13.20 -49.30
N PRO A 181 -14.04 -12.40 -48.94
CA PRO A 181 -13.89 -11.10 -48.29
C PRO A 181 -13.42 -11.20 -46.84
N GLU A 182 -12.58 -10.23 -46.45
CA GLU A 182 -12.29 -9.93 -45.04
C GLU A 182 -13.60 -9.44 -44.41
N ASP A 183 -14.22 -10.28 -43.60
CA ASP A 183 -15.29 -9.86 -42.70
C ASP A 183 -14.67 -9.00 -41.60
N ASP A 184 -15.01 -7.73 -41.70
CA ASP A 184 -14.76 -6.62 -40.79
C ASP A 184 -15.36 -6.93 -39.41
N PHE A 185 -14.61 -7.64 -38.57
CA PHE A 185 -14.92 -7.69 -37.14
C PHE A 185 -14.39 -6.41 -36.50
N ASP A 186 -15.30 -5.44 -36.42
CA ASP A 186 -15.25 -4.21 -35.61
C ASP A 186 -14.67 -4.51 -34.22
N ALA A 187 -13.35 -4.45 -34.11
CA ALA A 187 -12.64 -4.28 -32.86
C ALA A 187 -12.90 -2.85 -32.40
N LYS A 188 -14.05 -2.61 -31.77
CA LYS A 188 -14.21 -1.51 -30.81
C LYS A 188 -13.36 -1.81 -29.58
N GLY A 189 -12.04 -1.82 -29.78
CA GLY A 189 -11.06 -1.60 -28.75
C GLY A 189 -11.36 -0.24 -28.15
N CYS A 190 -11.54 -0.22 -26.83
CA CYS A 190 -11.61 1.02 -26.07
C CYS A 190 -10.27 1.73 -26.26
N SER A 191 -10.22 2.65 -27.23
CA SER A 191 -9.10 3.53 -27.49
C SER A 191 -8.88 4.38 -26.24
N ILE A 192 -7.70 4.24 -25.64
CA ILE A 192 -7.20 5.11 -24.56
C ILE A 192 -7.37 6.56 -25.06
N PRO A 193 -8.11 7.43 -24.35
CA PRO A 193 -8.29 8.80 -24.81
C PRO A 193 -6.93 9.49 -24.92
N GLU A 194 -6.66 10.07 -26.10
CA GLU A 194 -5.49 10.89 -26.36
C GLU A 194 -5.38 12.01 -25.31
N LYS A 195 -4.24 12.01 -24.61
CA LYS A 195 -3.55 13.14 -23.95
C LYS A 195 -4.45 14.31 -23.51
N MET A 196 -4.90 14.28 -22.26
CA MET A 196 -4.99 15.53 -21.49
C MET A 196 -3.55 16.05 -21.25
N PRO A 197 -3.31 17.37 -21.27
CA PRO A 197 -1.98 17.91 -21.04
C PRO A 197 -1.54 17.55 -19.62
N CYS A 198 -0.48 16.75 -19.50
CA CYS A 198 0.31 16.70 -18.26
C CYS A 198 0.60 18.15 -17.83
N PRO A 199 0.57 18.49 -16.54
CA PRO A 199 1.35 19.65 -16.09
C PRO A 199 2.76 19.44 -16.64
N LEU A 200 3.23 20.40 -17.44
CA LEU A 200 4.45 20.31 -18.24
C LEU A 200 5.54 19.61 -17.43
N VAL A 201 6.11 18.52 -17.99
CA VAL A 201 7.30 17.91 -17.41
C VAL A 201 8.34 19.03 -17.33
N PRO A 202 8.86 19.37 -16.13
CA PRO A 202 9.80 20.47 -16.00
C PRO A 202 11.04 20.20 -16.87
N VAL A 203 11.51 21.25 -17.55
CA VAL A 203 12.81 21.19 -18.23
C VAL A 203 13.87 21.39 -17.16
N LEU A 204 14.67 20.36 -16.92
CA LEU A 204 15.71 20.40 -15.88
C LEU A 204 16.93 21.17 -16.37
N ASP A 205 17.52 21.95 -15.47
CA ASP A 205 18.85 22.54 -15.69
C ASP A 205 19.95 21.50 -15.39
N SER A 206 20.89 21.35 -16.32
CA SER A 206 22.03 20.44 -16.16
C SER A 206 22.95 20.86 -15.01
N GLU A 207 23.01 22.15 -14.65
CA GLU A 207 23.87 22.64 -13.58
C GLU A 207 23.31 22.33 -12.18
N THR A 208 21.98 22.18 -12.07
CA THR A 208 21.28 21.89 -10.81
C THR A 208 20.88 20.42 -10.69
N THR A 209 21.24 19.56 -11.65
CA THR A 209 20.82 18.17 -11.61
C THR A 209 21.48 17.38 -10.48
N ILE A 210 20.71 16.52 -9.80
CA ILE A 210 21.27 15.59 -8.81
C ILE A 210 22.20 14.59 -9.52
N PRO A 211 23.42 14.34 -9.02
CA PRO A 211 24.35 13.40 -9.64
C PRO A 211 23.78 11.97 -9.64
N LYS A 212 24.15 11.19 -10.65
CA LYS A 212 23.74 9.79 -10.81
C LYS A 212 24.95 8.87 -10.72
N LEU A 213 24.80 7.75 -10.02
CA LEU A 213 25.80 6.70 -9.93
C LEU A 213 25.17 5.33 -10.19
N HIS A 214 25.87 4.48 -10.92
CA HIS A 214 25.45 3.11 -11.18
C HIS A 214 26.17 2.15 -10.21
N CYS A 215 25.43 1.50 -9.33
CA CYS A 215 25.91 0.54 -8.31
C CYS A 215 27.23 0.96 -7.62
N PRO A 216 27.33 2.15 -6.99
CA PRO A 216 28.56 2.53 -6.30
C PRO A 216 28.87 1.58 -5.14
N SER A 217 30.16 1.40 -4.81
CA SER A 217 30.55 0.64 -3.62
C SER A 217 30.03 1.32 -2.35
N LEU A 218 29.82 0.53 -1.28
CA LEU A 218 29.43 1.05 0.03
C LEU A 218 30.41 2.13 0.53
N GLU A 219 31.72 1.92 0.35
CA GLU A 219 32.77 2.88 0.70
C GLU A 219 32.63 4.19 -0.08
N HIS A 220 32.45 4.11 -1.41
CA HIS A 220 32.30 5.31 -2.23
C HIS A 220 31.04 6.11 -1.84
N PHE A 221 29.91 5.43 -1.67
CA PHE A 221 28.67 6.05 -1.20
C PHE A 221 28.87 6.70 0.18
N LYS A 222 29.51 5.99 1.12
CA LYS A 222 29.77 6.48 2.47
C LYS A 222 30.57 7.78 2.46
N GLU A 223 31.72 7.76 1.80
CA GLU A 223 32.68 8.86 1.82
C GLU A 223 32.21 10.09 1.04
N HIS A 224 31.52 9.89 -0.09
CA HIS A 224 31.22 10.97 -1.03
C HIS A 224 29.79 11.52 -0.90
N TYR A 225 28.88 10.78 -0.26
CA TYR A 225 27.45 11.14 -0.17
C TYR A 225 26.89 11.06 1.24
N LEU A 226 27.01 9.92 1.93
CA LEU A 226 26.43 9.76 3.27
C LEU A 226 27.10 10.69 4.29
N VAL A 227 28.42 10.57 4.49
CA VAL A 227 29.17 11.41 5.45
C VAL A 227 29.06 12.91 5.13
N PRO A 228 29.26 13.37 3.89
CA PRO A 228 29.11 14.79 3.55
C PRO A 228 27.66 15.24 3.37
N GLN A 229 26.68 14.36 3.56
CA GLN A 229 25.24 14.63 3.45
C GLN A 229 24.86 15.27 2.11
N LYS A 230 25.16 14.58 1.00
CA LYS A 230 24.83 15.01 -0.37
C LYS A 230 23.83 14.06 -1.03
N PRO A 231 22.77 14.58 -1.68
CA PRO A 231 21.82 13.75 -2.40
C PRO A 231 22.49 13.12 -3.63
N VAL A 232 22.01 11.93 -4.01
CA VAL A 232 22.48 11.19 -5.18
C VAL A 232 21.41 10.23 -5.66
N VAL A 233 21.33 10.04 -6.97
CA VAL A 233 20.49 9.01 -7.59
C VAL A 233 21.34 7.77 -7.86
N LEU A 234 20.87 6.63 -7.38
CA LEU A 234 21.48 5.33 -7.55
C LEU A 234 20.72 4.54 -8.63
N GLU A 235 21.45 4.04 -9.62
CA GLU A 235 20.96 3.18 -10.71
C GLU A 235 21.54 1.77 -10.56
N GLY A 236 20.82 0.74 -11.00
CA GLY A 236 21.27 -0.66 -10.95
C GLY A 236 21.16 -1.33 -9.57
N VAL A 237 20.74 -0.60 -8.54
CA VAL A 237 20.66 -1.11 -7.15
C VAL A 237 19.44 -2.00 -6.95
N ILE A 238 18.30 -1.64 -7.53
CA ILE A 238 17.01 -2.30 -7.29
C ILE A 238 16.46 -3.04 -8.51
N ASP A 239 17.21 -3.11 -9.61
CA ASP A 239 16.78 -3.70 -10.89
C ASP A 239 16.33 -5.17 -10.77
N HIS A 240 16.79 -5.85 -9.72
CA HIS A 240 16.46 -7.23 -9.40
C HIS A 240 15.16 -7.37 -8.59
N TRP A 241 14.58 -6.29 -8.09
CA TRP A 241 13.36 -6.35 -7.28
C TRP A 241 12.16 -6.84 -8.10
N PRO A 242 11.40 -7.84 -7.59
CA PRO A 242 10.21 -8.34 -8.27
C PRO A 242 9.16 -7.25 -8.57
N CYS A 243 9.02 -6.24 -7.69
CA CYS A 243 8.02 -5.19 -7.82
C CYS A 243 8.11 -4.43 -9.15
N LEU A 244 9.30 -4.24 -9.71
CA LEU A 244 9.52 -3.53 -10.98
C LEU A 244 8.87 -4.21 -12.19
N LYS A 245 8.61 -5.52 -12.10
CA LYS A 245 7.94 -6.30 -13.15
C LYS A 245 6.52 -6.69 -12.78
N LYS A 246 6.24 -6.87 -11.48
CA LYS A 246 4.96 -7.39 -10.98
C LYS A 246 3.91 -6.31 -10.77
N TRP A 247 4.28 -5.14 -10.26
CA TRP A 247 3.31 -4.18 -9.77
C TRP A 247 2.63 -3.40 -10.90
N SER A 248 1.39 -3.78 -11.19
CA SER A 248 0.42 -3.03 -11.97
C SER A 248 -0.80 -2.67 -11.11
N VAL A 249 -1.69 -1.82 -11.63
CA VAL A 249 -2.96 -1.51 -10.96
C VAL A 249 -3.75 -2.80 -10.68
N GLU A 250 -3.81 -3.71 -11.65
CA GLU A 250 -4.49 -5.01 -11.53
C GLU A 250 -3.84 -5.91 -10.49
N TYR A 251 -2.49 -5.94 -10.45
CA TYR A 251 -1.76 -6.70 -9.44
C TYR A 251 -2.07 -6.19 -8.03
N ILE A 252 -2.00 -4.87 -7.82
CA ILE A 252 -2.28 -4.25 -6.52
C ILE A 252 -3.75 -4.47 -6.11
N LYS A 253 -4.72 -4.34 -7.03
CA LYS A 253 -6.12 -4.68 -6.74
C LYS A 253 -6.30 -6.13 -6.30
N ARG A 254 -5.60 -7.07 -6.94
CA ARG A 254 -5.70 -8.49 -6.60
C ARG A 254 -5.08 -8.82 -5.25
N VAL A 255 -3.87 -8.31 -4.97
CA VAL A 255 -3.13 -8.67 -3.73
C VAL A 255 -3.62 -7.87 -2.52
N ALA A 256 -3.98 -6.61 -2.74
CA ALA A 256 -4.18 -5.65 -1.67
C ALA A 256 -5.56 -4.96 -1.71
N GLY A 257 -6.40 -5.24 -2.71
CA GLY A 257 -7.60 -4.43 -2.99
C GLY A 257 -8.62 -4.35 -1.84
N CYS A 258 -8.74 -5.38 -1.02
CA CYS A 258 -9.65 -5.41 0.13
C CYS A 258 -9.09 -4.71 1.38
N ARG A 259 -7.81 -4.32 1.38
CA ARG A 259 -7.13 -3.77 2.56
C ARG A 259 -7.50 -2.31 2.74
N THR A 260 -7.81 -1.94 3.98
CA THR A 260 -8.17 -0.57 4.35
C THR A 260 -6.90 0.24 4.61
N VAL A 261 -6.79 1.40 3.94
CA VAL A 261 -5.62 2.27 3.99
C VAL A 261 -6.02 3.73 4.21
N PRO A 262 -5.14 4.54 4.83
CA PRO A 262 -5.32 5.99 4.86
C PRO A 262 -5.02 6.61 3.50
N VAL A 263 -5.91 7.49 3.06
CA VAL A 263 -5.77 8.26 1.81
C VAL A 263 -5.95 9.73 2.12
N GLU A 264 -4.96 10.52 1.75
CA GLU A 264 -5.03 11.98 1.76
C GLU A 264 -5.87 12.48 0.59
N LEU A 265 -6.78 13.41 0.86
CA LEU A 265 -7.67 14.01 -0.13
C LEU A 265 -7.43 15.51 -0.18
N GLY A 266 -7.25 16.05 -1.38
CA GLY A 266 -6.91 17.45 -1.63
C GLY A 266 -5.62 17.59 -2.42
N SER A 267 -5.29 18.81 -2.84
CA SER A 267 -4.08 19.09 -3.62
C SER A 267 -2.81 18.91 -2.79
N ARG A 268 -2.80 19.44 -1.56
CA ARG A 268 -1.64 19.42 -0.64
C ARG A 268 -2.11 19.33 0.80
N TYR A 269 -1.32 18.71 1.67
CA TYR A 269 -1.60 18.65 3.11
C TYR A 269 -1.49 19.99 3.84
N THR A 270 -0.97 21.02 3.18
CA THR A 270 -0.95 22.40 3.67
C THR A 270 -2.24 23.16 3.40
N ASP A 271 -3.16 22.60 2.60
CA ASP A 271 -4.39 23.28 2.19
C ASP A 271 -5.50 23.09 3.23
N THR A 272 -6.37 24.09 3.39
CA THR A 272 -7.47 24.04 4.39
C THR A 272 -8.53 22.99 4.07
N GLU A 273 -8.66 22.60 2.81
CA GLU A 273 -9.61 21.57 2.35
C GLU A 273 -9.04 20.14 2.47
N TRP A 274 -7.78 20.01 2.89
CA TRP A 274 -7.16 18.71 3.05
C TRP A 274 -7.86 17.90 4.14
N SER A 275 -8.06 16.61 3.85
CA SER A 275 -8.55 15.65 4.83
C SER A 275 -7.95 14.28 4.58
N GLN A 276 -7.97 13.43 5.60
CA GLN A 276 -7.59 12.03 5.45
C GLN A 276 -8.84 11.16 5.61
N ARG A 277 -8.99 10.15 4.75
CA ARG A 277 -10.07 9.17 4.84
C ARG A 277 -9.54 7.75 4.76
N LEU A 278 -10.14 6.86 5.54
CA LEU A 278 -9.92 5.43 5.44
C LEU A 278 -10.84 4.85 4.37
N MET A 279 -10.26 4.11 3.44
CA MET A 279 -10.99 3.38 2.40
C MET A 279 -10.19 2.16 1.97
N THR A 280 -10.84 1.24 1.26
CA THR A 280 -10.12 0.10 0.68
C THR A 280 -9.23 0.54 -0.48
N ILE A 281 -8.16 -0.20 -0.77
CA ILE A 281 -7.32 0.04 -1.94
C ILE A 281 -8.13 -0.04 -3.25
N ASN A 282 -9.12 -0.94 -3.33
CA ASN A 282 -10.03 -1.00 -4.48
C ASN A 282 -10.83 0.28 -4.65
N GLU A 283 -11.41 0.82 -3.58
CA GLU A 283 -12.13 2.10 -3.62
C GLU A 283 -11.20 3.25 -4.01
N PHE A 284 -9.99 3.29 -3.44
CA PHE A 284 -8.97 4.28 -3.77
C PHE A 284 -8.63 4.28 -5.26
N ILE A 285 -8.26 3.11 -5.79
CA ILE A 285 -7.91 2.95 -7.21
C ILE A 285 -9.08 3.32 -8.11
N ASN A 286 -10.28 2.82 -7.81
CA ASN A 286 -11.45 3.10 -8.65
C ASN A 286 -11.79 4.59 -8.67
N LYS A 287 -11.77 5.27 -7.51
CA LYS A 287 -12.22 6.67 -7.39
C LYS A 287 -11.21 7.71 -7.79
N TYR A 288 -9.91 7.49 -7.55
CA TYR A 288 -8.88 8.53 -7.70
C TYR A 288 -7.82 8.22 -8.76
N ILE A 289 -7.77 6.99 -9.27
CA ILE A 289 -6.82 6.60 -10.32
C ILE A 289 -7.54 6.34 -11.64
N LEU A 290 -8.57 5.51 -11.62
CA LEU A 290 -9.32 5.13 -12.81
C LEU A 290 -10.40 6.16 -13.15
N ASP A 291 -11.18 6.58 -12.15
CA ASP A 291 -12.12 7.69 -12.28
C ASP A 291 -11.42 9.02 -11.98
N LYS A 292 -11.50 9.98 -12.90
CA LYS A 292 -10.84 11.29 -12.79
C LYS A 292 -11.76 12.38 -12.25
N GLN A 293 -12.97 12.05 -11.79
CA GLN A 293 -13.96 13.04 -11.37
C GLN A 293 -13.84 13.46 -9.89
N HIS A 294 -13.09 12.72 -9.07
CA HIS A 294 -13.10 12.89 -7.61
C HIS A 294 -11.96 13.74 -7.04
N GLY A 295 -11.23 14.47 -7.89
CA GLY A 295 -10.05 15.24 -7.48
C GLY A 295 -8.83 14.36 -7.21
N ILE A 296 -7.91 14.85 -6.38
CA ILE A 296 -6.65 14.14 -6.07
C ILE A 296 -6.81 13.38 -4.76
N GLY A 297 -6.54 12.08 -4.81
CA GLY A 297 -6.35 11.22 -3.65
C GLY A 297 -4.95 10.63 -3.65
N TYR A 298 -4.29 10.59 -2.50
CA TYR A 298 -2.92 10.10 -2.37
C TYR A 298 -2.78 9.15 -1.18
N LEU A 299 -2.41 7.89 -1.43
CA LEU A 299 -1.96 6.97 -0.39
C LEU A 299 -0.50 7.33 -0.10
N ALA A 300 -0.31 8.20 0.88
CA ALA A 300 0.99 8.77 1.24
C ALA A 300 1.45 8.26 2.60
N GLN A 301 2.77 8.09 2.74
CA GLN A 301 3.45 7.83 4.01
C GLN A 301 2.81 6.70 4.85
N HIS A 302 2.45 5.59 4.22
CA HIS A 302 1.80 4.47 4.90
C HIS A 302 2.72 3.25 4.95
N GLN A 303 2.83 2.61 6.11
CA GLN A 303 3.59 1.37 6.32
C GLN A 303 2.87 0.14 5.73
N LEU A 304 2.58 0.22 4.43
CA LEU A 304 1.78 -0.77 3.69
C LEU A 304 2.40 -2.16 3.73
N PHE A 305 3.72 -2.26 3.82
CA PHE A 305 4.46 -3.53 3.80
C PHE A 305 4.36 -4.31 5.11
N GLU A 306 4.14 -3.63 6.23
CA GLU A 306 3.79 -4.29 7.50
C GLU A 306 2.36 -4.81 7.47
N GLN A 307 1.47 -4.07 6.81
CA GLN A 307 0.08 -4.46 6.63
C GLN A 307 -0.08 -5.61 5.63
N ILE A 308 0.74 -5.65 4.57
CA ILE A 308 0.62 -6.57 3.42
C ILE A 308 1.97 -7.25 3.12
N PRO A 309 2.28 -8.35 3.81
CA PRO A 309 3.56 -9.07 3.66
C PRO A 309 3.85 -9.53 2.22
N GLU A 310 2.82 -9.87 1.44
CA GLU A 310 2.98 -10.30 0.04
C GLU A 310 3.59 -9.20 -0.85
N LEU A 311 3.39 -7.92 -0.50
CA LEU A 311 4.08 -6.81 -1.17
C LEU A 311 5.49 -6.60 -0.62
N LYS A 312 5.72 -6.93 0.66
CA LYS A 312 7.05 -6.84 1.30
C LYS A 312 8.03 -7.83 0.66
N GLU A 313 7.55 -9.00 0.24
CA GLU A 313 8.33 -10.01 -0.50
C GLU A 313 8.83 -9.52 -1.87
N ASP A 314 8.24 -8.46 -2.43
CA ASP A 314 8.60 -7.92 -3.75
C ASP A 314 9.69 -6.84 -3.69
N ILE A 315 10.16 -6.48 -2.50
CA ILE A 315 11.18 -5.47 -2.25
C ILE A 315 12.26 -6.01 -1.31
N SER A 316 13.36 -5.28 -1.16
CA SER A 316 14.39 -5.56 -0.17
C SER A 316 14.89 -4.26 0.44
N ILE A 317 15.58 -4.32 1.57
CA ILE A 317 16.21 -3.13 2.12
C ILE A 317 17.49 -2.86 1.32
N PRO A 318 17.73 -1.64 0.79
CA PRO A 318 18.97 -1.34 0.08
C PRO A 318 20.19 -1.56 0.98
N ASP A 319 21.21 -2.27 0.49
CA ASP A 319 22.41 -2.61 1.26
C ASP A 319 23.09 -1.40 1.92
N TYR A 320 22.99 -0.22 1.30
CA TYR A 320 23.54 1.03 1.84
C TYR A 320 22.99 1.42 3.22
N CYS A 321 21.80 0.93 3.60
CA CYS A 321 21.24 1.13 4.94
C CYS A 321 22.09 0.48 6.05
N CYS A 322 22.91 -0.54 5.73
CA CYS A 322 23.79 -1.18 6.70
C CYS A 322 24.94 -0.27 7.18
N LEU A 323 25.11 0.90 6.55
CA LEU A 323 26.07 1.92 6.96
C LEU A 323 25.56 2.80 8.12
N GLY A 324 24.27 2.66 8.47
CA GLY A 324 23.63 3.32 9.60
C GLY A 324 24.04 2.71 10.94
N GLU A 325 23.65 3.40 12.01
CA GLU A 325 23.89 2.97 13.39
C GLU A 325 22.72 2.14 13.94
N ALA A 326 21.51 2.34 13.39
CA ALA A 326 20.32 1.63 13.82
C ALA A 326 20.24 0.19 13.26
N SER A 327 19.42 -0.65 13.88
CA SER A 327 19.17 -2.00 13.39
C SER A 327 18.30 -1.98 12.13
N GLU A 328 18.36 -3.05 11.34
CA GLU A 328 17.48 -3.21 10.17
C GLU A 328 15.99 -3.20 10.56
N GLU A 329 15.67 -3.66 11.78
CA GLU A 329 14.31 -3.67 12.33
C GLU A 329 13.77 -2.27 12.63
N ASP A 330 14.65 -1.26 12.79
CA ASP A 330 14.26 0.14 13.03
C ASP A 330 13.94 0.89 11.72
N ILE A 331 14.18 0.27 10.56
CA ILE A 331 13.97 0.91 9.26
C ILE A 331 12.47 1.00 8.99
N THR A 332 11.97 2.23 8.87
CA THR A 332 10.56 2.47 8.54
C THR A 332 10.38 2.45 7.02
N ILE A 333 9.56 1.53 6.51
CA ILE A 333 9.30 1.38 5.07
C ILE A 333 7.90 1.90 4.75
N ASN A 334 7.82 2.96 3.95
CA ASN A 334 6.54 3.57 3.56
C ASN A 334 6.25 3.43 2.06
N ALA A 335 4.98 3.22 1.73
CA ALA A 335 4.46 3.27 0.37
C ALA A 335 3.92 4.66 0.04
N TRP A 336 4.10 5.03 -1.23
CA TRP A 336 3.60 6.28 -1.82
C TRP A 336 2.93 5.96 -3.14
N PHE A 337 1.61 5.90 -3.17
CA PHE A 337 0.83 5.47 -4.33
C PHE A 337 -0.27 6.47 -4.67
N GLY A 338 -0.27 6.99 -5.91
CA GLY A 338 -1.27 7.94 -6.35
C GLY A 338 -1.23 8.29 -7.84
N PRO A 339 -2.23 9.01 -8.33
CA PRO A 339 -2.31 9.45 -9.71
C PRO A 339 -1.24 10.50 -10.04
N ALA A 340 -1.13 10.84 -11.33
CA ALA A 340 -0.35 12.01 -11.76
C ALA A 340 -0.88 13.28 -11.07
N GLY A 341 0.04 14.16 -10.69
CA GLY A 341 -0.28 15.44 -10.05
C GLY A 341 -0.35 15.42 -8.52
N THR A 342 -0.18 14.28 -7.85
CA THR A 342 0.02 14.29 -6.39
C THR A 342 1.27 15.07 -6.03
N VAL A 343 1.17 15.87 -4.96
CA VAL A 343 2.25 16.74 -4.48
C VAL A 343 2.50 16.47 -3.01
N SER A 344 3.77 16.24 -2.68
CA SER A 344 4.29 16.40 -1.32
C SER A 344 4.96 17.77 -1.23
N PRO A 345 4.33 18.76 -0.56
CA PRO A 345 4.93 20.06 -0.26
C PRO A 345 6.36 19.98 0.25
N LEU A 346 7.10 21.07 0.12
CA LEU A 346 8.50 21.12 0.52
C LEU A 346 8.62 20.94 2.04
N HIS A 347 9.28 19.87 2.48
CA HIS A 347 9.46 19.53 3.89
C HIS A 347 10.79 18.83 4.15
N GLN A 348 11.14 18.66 5.42
CA GLN A 348 12.31 17.91 5.86
C GLN A 348 11.94 16.77 6.82
N ASP A 349 12.67 15.67 6.71
CA ASP A 349 12.50 14.47 7.52
C ASP A 349 13.59 14.32 8.58
N PRO A 350 13.32 13.61 9.70
CA PRO A 350 14.27 13.44 10.80
C PRO A 350 15.33 12.35 10.58
N GLN A 351 15.23 11.58 9.50
CA GLN A 351 16.09 10.41 9.22
C GLN A 351 16.69 10.48 7.81
N GLN A 352 17.69 9.65 7.53
CA GLN A 352 18.14 9.38 6.16
C GLN A 352 17.00 8.72 5.39
N ASN A 353 16.89 8.98 4.08
CA ASN A 353 15.82 8.40 3.28
C ASN A 353 16.34 7.90 1.92
N PHE A 354 16.01 6.66 1.57
CA PHE A 354 16.06 6.19 0.19
C PHE A 354 14.65 6.15 -0.40
N LEU A 355 14.39 6.94 -1.43
CA LEU A 355 13.15 6.91 -2.21
C LEU A 355 13.36 6.10 -3.48
N ALA A 356 12.90 4.86 -3.50
CA ALA A 356 12.91 3.96 -4.65
C ALA A 356 11.65 4.18 -5.51
N GLN A 357 11.84 4.42 -6.81
CA GLN A 357 10.74 4.60 -7.75
C GLN A 357 10.42 3.27 -8.46
N ILE A 358 9.16 2.82 -8.35
CA ILE A 358 8.73 1.52 -8.89
C ILE A 358 7.86 1.68 -10.14
N VAL A 359 6.87 2.58 -10.08
CA VAL A 359 5.93 2.84 -11.19
C VAL A 359 5.89 4.33 -11.47
N GLY A 360 5.90 4.74 -12.74
CA GLY A 360 5.80 6.14 -13.17
C GLY A 360 7.01 6.99 -12.77
N ARG A 361 6.93 8.30 -13.02
CA ARG A 361 8.00 9.25 -12.71
C ARG A 361 7.57 10.30 -11.69
N LYS A 362 8.54 10.80 -10.93
CA LYS A 362 8.38 11.92 -9.99
C LYS A 362 9.39 13.01 -10.29
N TYR A 363 8.91 14.25 -10.38
CA TYR A 363 9.77 15.42 -10.33
C TYR A 363 10.09 15.74 -8.87
N ILE A 364 11.37 15.96 -8.59
CA ILE A 364 11.89 16.19 -7.25
C ILE A 364 12.78 17.41 -7.27
N ARG A 365 12.62 18.28 -6.26
CA ARG A 365 13.55 19.36 -5.96
C ARG A 365 14.00 19.26 -4.51
N VAL A 366 15.30 19.34 -4.28
CA VAL A 366 15.91 19.26 -2.96
C VAL A 366 16.73 20.51 -2.64
N TYR A 367 16.70 20.92 -1.38
CA TYR A 367 17.46 22.06 -0.87
C TYR A 367 18.24 21.62 0.37
N SER A 368 19.47 22.11 0.48
CA SER A 368 20.31 21.80 1.64
C SER A 368 19.74 22.43 2.91
N VAL A 369 20.12 21.89 4.06
CA VAL A 369 19.75 22.45 5.38
C VAL A 369 20.18 23.92 5.52
N ALA A 370 21.26 24.33 4.84
CA ALA A 370 21.76 25.70 4.87
C ALA A 370 20.77 26.72 4.26
N GLU A 371 19.85 26.27 3.40
CA GLU A 371 18.85 27.13 2.76
C GLU A 371 17.61 27.36 3.64
N THR A 372 17.50 26.74 4.81
CA THR A 372 16.28 26.73 5.65
C THR A 372 15.65 28.12 5.84
N GLU A 373 16.46 29.17 6.06
CA GLU A 373 15.94 30.54 6.22
C GLU A 373 15.25 31.08 4.96
N SER A 374 15.68 30.64 3.78
CA SER A 374 15.11 31.01 2.49
C SER A 374 13.85 30.21 2.15
N LEU A 375 13.54 29.17 2.93
CA LEU A 375 12.41 28.26 2.70
C LEU A 375 11.21 28.53 3.61
N TYR A 376 11.29 29.48 4.54
CA TYR A 376 10.15 29.96 5.34
C TYR A 376 9.32 28.82 5.99
N PRO A 377 9.89 28.03 6.92
CA PRO A 377 9.15 27.02 7.66
C PRO A 377 7.96 27.62 8.43
N PHE A 378 6.94 26.82 8.76
CA PHE A 378 5.86 27.26 9.65
C PHE A 378 6.32 27.35 11.11
N GLU A 379 6.43 28.56 11.66
CA GLU A 379 6.81 28.75 13.06
C GLU A 379 5.72 28.30 14.06
N GLY A 380 6.13 27.69 15.18
CA GLY A 380 5.24 27.40 16.32
C GLY A 380 4.11 26.39 16.05
N SER A 381 4.17 25.64 14.94
CA SER A 381 3.13 24.69 14.52
C SER A 381 3.64 23.25 14.51
N ILE A 382 2.71 22.28 14.42
CA ILE A 382 3.06 20.89 14.15
C ILE A 382 3.76 20.71 12.78
N LEU A 383 3.61 21.68 11.88
CA LEU A 383 4.18 21.73 10.53
C LEU A 383 5.52 22.48 10.45
N HIS A 384 6.25 22.64 11.57
CA HIS A 384 7.55 23.33 11.59
C HIS A 384 8.62 22.75 10.66
N ASN A 385 8.45 21.49 10.24
CA ASN A 385 9.30 20.83 9.26
C ASN A 385 8.82 21.02 7.81
N THR A 386 7.77 21.81 7.56
CA THR A 386 7.19 22.10 6.24
C THR A 386 7.35 23.57 5.90
N SER A 387 7.66 23.86 4.63
CA SER A 387 7.79 25.19 4.06
C SER A 387 6.42 25.80 3.78
N GLN A 388 6.31 27.11 3.95
CA GLN A 388 5.13 27.87 3.52
C GLN A 388 5.09 28.12 2.01
N VAL A 389 6.18 27.81 1.29
CA VAL A 389 6.37 28.17 -0.11
C VAL A 389 5.82 27.09 -1.04
N ASP A 390 5.04 27.51 -2.04
CA ASP A 390 4.76 26.70 -3.21
C ASP A 390 5.96 26.72 -4.16
N VAL A 391 6.69 25.60 -4.25
CA VAL A 391 7.96 25.50 -5.01
C VAL A 391 7.80 25.81 -6.49
N GLU A 392 6.67 25.44 -7.09
CA GLU A 392 6.44 25.61 -8.54
C GLU A 392 5.71 26.91 -8.87
N SER A 393 5.17 27.61 -7.87
CA SER A 393 4.54 28.92 -8.03
C SER A 393 4.80 29.83 -6.81
N PRO A 394 6.08 30.18 -6.53
CA PRO A 394 6.43 30.92 -5.32
C PRO A 394 5.94 32.37 -5.37
N ASP A 395 5.26 32.81 -4.30
CA ASP A 395 4.94 34.23 -4.11
C ASP A 395 6.19 35.00 -3.70
N SER A 396 6.83 35.65 -4.66
CA SER A 396 8.08 36.40 -4.44
C SER A 396 7.91 37.65 -3.58
N ASN A 397 6.68 38.17 -3.44
CA ASN A 397 6.42 39.29 -2.53
C ASN A 397 6.39 38.81 -1.08
N LYS A 398 5.80 37.63 -0.84
CA LYS A 398 5.72 37.03 0.49
C LYS A 398 7.01 36.32 0.90
N PHE A 399 7.72 35.72 -0.05
CA PHE A 399 8.91 34.88 0.18
C PHE A 399 10.12 35.36 -0.63
N PRO A 400 10.59 36.60 -0.43
CA PRO A 400 11.59 37.24 -1.29
C PRO A 400 12.97 36.56 -1.32
N LYS A 401 13.32 35.74 -0.31
CA LYS A 401 14.58 34.98 -0.28
C LYS A 401 14.52 33.69 -1.11
N PHE A 402 13.34 33.10 -1.30
CA PHE A 402 13.18 31.79 -1.93
C PHE A 402 13.75 31.71 -3.36
N PRO A 403 13.57 32.71 -4.24
CA PRO A 403 14.13 32.67 -5.59
C PRO A 403 15.66 32.58 -5.66
N GLN A 404 16.36 32.91 -4.57
CA GLN A 404 17.82 32.86 -4.49
C GLN A 404 18.33 31.56 -3.83
N ALA A 405 17.43 30.74 -3.30
CA ALA A 405 17.80 29.52 -2.61
C ALA A 405 18.39 28.50 -3.59
N VAL A 406 19.56 27.97 -3.27
CA VAL A 406 20.24 26.99 -4.11
C VAL A 406 19.57 25.63 -3.97
N TYR A 407 19.22 25.02 -5.10
CA TYR A 407 18.58 23.71 -5.13
C TYR A 407 19.27 22.75 -6.09
N GLN A 408 18.93 21.48 -5.93
CA GLN A 408 19.13 20.47 -6.95
C GLN A 408 17.81 19.83 -7.34
N GLU A 409 17.70 19.34 -8.57
CA GLU A 409 16.46 18.73 -9.07
C GLU A 409 16.69 17.50 -9.94
N PHE A 410 15.66 16.66 -10.03
CA PHE A 410 15.73 15.42 -10.77
C PHE A 410 14.34 14.90 -11.16
N ILE A 411 14.25 14.14 -12.26
CA ILE A 411 13.06 13.34 -12.59
C ILE A 411 13.37 11.87 -12.32
N LEU A 412 12.92 11.40 -11.17
CA LEU A 412 13.13 10.02 -10.72
C LEU A 412 12.22 9.08 -11.51
N SER A 413 12.81 8.05 -12.10
CA SER A 413 12.18 7.08 -12.99
C SER A 413 12.23 5.66 -12.42
N PRO A 414 11.39 4.72 -12.90
CA PRO A 414 11.38 3.35 -12.39
C PRO A 414 12.77 2.69 -12.39
N GLY A 415 13.11 2.03 -11.29
CA GLY A 415 14.42 1.39 -11.07
C GLY A 415 15.49 2.31 -10.45
N GLN A 416 15.22 3.60 -10.33
CA GLN A 416 16.13 4.55 -9.69
C GLN A 416 15.80 4.74 -8.21
N VAL A 417 16.83 4.97 -7.40
CA VAL A 417 16.70 5.26 -5.96
C VAL A 417 17.34 6.62 -5.67
N LEU A 418 16.57 7.55 -5.11
CA LEU A 418 17.12 8.82 -4.63
C LEU A 418 17.52 8.68 -3.15
N PHE A 419 18.78 8.99 -2.84
CA PHE A 419 19.22 9.27 -1.48
C PHE A 419 18.88 10.72 -1.12
N ILE A 420 18.07 10.91 -0.09
CA ILE A 420 17.75 12.19 0.52
C ILE A 420 18.43 12.22 1.89
N PRO A 421 19.47 13.05 2.08
CA PRO A 421 20.17 13.08 3.35
C PRO A 421 19.29 13.63 4.47
N VAL A 422 19.57 13.24 5.71
CA VAL A 422 18.81 13.66 6.89
C VAL A 422 18.64 15.19 6.93
N LYS A 423 17.43 15.65 7.25
CA LYS A 423 17.02 17.07 7.28
C LYS A 423 17.08 17.82 5.93
N TRP A 424 17.44 17.18 4.81
CA TRP A 424 17.32 17.86 3.53
C TRP A 424 15.85 18.14 3.20
N TRP A 425 15.62 19.36 2.74
CA TRP A 425 14.32 19.79 2.29
C TRP A 425 14.04 19.18 0.93
N HIS A 426 12.87 18.60 0.73
CA HIS A 426 12.50 17.97 -0.53
C HIS A 426 11.04 18.22 -0.88
N TYR A 427 10.82 18.55 -2.15
CA TYR A 427 9.53 18.72 -2.81
C TYR A 427 9.39 17.62 -3.86
N ILE A 428 8.21 17.01 -3.94
CA ILE A 428 7.96 15.88 -4.84
C ILE A 428 6.60 16.06 -5.53
N ARG A 429 6.58 15.93 -6.86
CA ARG A 429 5.35 15.85 -7.65
C ARG A 429 5.35 14.64 -8.57
N ALA A 430 4.27 13.86 -8.56
CA ALA A 430 4.08 12.76 -9.51
C ALA A 430 3.78 13.30 -10.91
N LEU A 431 4.53 12.85 -11.91
CA LEU A 431 4.33 13.20 -13.33
C LEU A 431 3.37 12.26 -14.04
N ASP A 432 3.34 11.00 -13.58
CA ASP A 432 2.50 9.93 -14.07
C ASP A 432 1.75 9.28 -12.87
N LEU A 433 0.90 8.28 -13.14
CA LEU A 433 0.53 7.31 -12.11
C LEU A 433 1.81 6.79 -11.45
N SER A 434 1.94 6.96 -10.14
CA SER A 434 3.20 6.75 -9.44
C SER A 434 3.07 5.80 -8.26
N PHE A 435 4.04 4.90 -8.11
CA PHE A 435 4.28 4.10 -6.90
C PHE A 435 5.74 4.19 -6.51
N SER A 436 6.03 4.68 -5.31
CA SER A 436 7.38 4.72 -4.71
C SER A 436 7.41 4.02 -3.36
N VAL A 437 8.60 3.56 -2.97
CA VAL A 437 8.88 2.98 -1.65
C VAL A 437 9.97 3.82 -1.00
N SER A 438 9.75 4.30 0.22
CA SER A 438 10.77 5.02 0.98
C SER A 438 11.27 4.20 2.17
N PHE A 439 12.57 4.26 2.42
CA PHE A 439 13.23 3.60 3.55
C PHE A 439 13.84 4.67 4.44
N TRP A 440 13.29 4.86 5.64
CA TRP A 440 13.80 5.80 6.63
C TRP A 440 14.73 5.07 7.60
N TRP A 441 15.98 5.51 7.67
CA TRP A 441 17.05 4.86 8.44
C TRP A 441 17.97 5.89 9.10
N SER A 442 18.80 5.46 10.05
CA SER A 442 19.66 6.34 10.86
C SER A 442 21.09 5.87 10.91
#